data_AF-A0A2V7UF20-F1
#
_entry.id   AF-A0A2V7UF20-F1
#
_cell.length_a   1.000
_cell.length_b   1.000
_cell.length_c   1.000
_cell.angle_alpha   90.00
_cell.angle_beta   90.00
_cell.angle_gamma   90.00
#
_symmetry.space_group_name_H-M   'P 1'
#
loop_
_entity.id
_entity.type
_entity.pdbx_description
1 polymer ?
#
loop_
_entity_poly.entity_id
_entity_poly.type
_entity_poly.pdbx_seq_one_letter_code
_entity_poly.pdbx_strand_id
1 'polypeptide(L)'
;MRLTTRLPGRLRELFAALNNDGLLIRECLARPLLVSRLLESFYSMDQPLHAQERSRAEEIGRELERHTGDAARMPEPRLVEVEIAGTEPATDSPGALAARPDSGAPTPLWVSRDEFRERRGRLPAAAGSPGEIQEDKDSFTISVLLEERSDRFTVANYVVAKRPLQEWWSEIESDLDERTVGAVGNPGGSAMSPALQTPCNPDNTWDTVNLNDEVPSLRSGHTAVWTGTLMIMWGGLSAGTQVNTGASYDPATDTWSRLSTLGAPSPRQLHAAVWTGSRMVVWSGNDASGYPNTGGRYDPAADQWQPTSTSGAPAGRLSPTAVWTGTRMIVWGGGSTSIPVNTGGSYDPAADTWAATAPSGAPSPRTGHSAVWTGSRMVIWGGWSGSNYLSDGALYDPGPDTWAPMSAANAPSPRYLHTAVWTGT
;
A
#
# COMPACT_ATOMS: atom_id res chain seq x y z
N MET A 1 -13.48 24.83 4.85
CA MET A 1 -12.86 23.52 4.53
C MET A 1 -12.98 22.63 5.76
N ARG A 2 -13.97 21.72 5.81
CA ARG A 2 -14.21 20.85 6.97
C ARG A 2 -13.51 19.51 6.71
N LEU A 3 -12.31 19.35 7.25
CA LEU A 3 -11.59 18.08 7.28
C LEU A 3 -12.13 17.25 8.45
N THR A 4 -12.81 16.14 8.15
CA THR A 4 -13.34 15.20 9.14
C THR A 4 -12.21 14.31 9.67
N THR A 5 -11.69 14.67 10.84
CA THR A 5 -10.69 13.89 11.60
C THR A 5 -11.34 12.75 12.37
N ARG A 6 -10.62 11.64 12.58
CA ARG A 6 -11.07 10.44 13.32
C ARG A 6 -11.41 10.69 14.80
N LEU A 7 -11.02 11.84 15.37
CA LEU A 7 -11.31 12.25 16.75
C LEU A 7 -11.78 13.72 16.82
N PRO A 8 -13.00 14.03 16.36
CA PRO A 8 -13.49 15.41 16.27
C PRO A 8 -13.70 16.09 17.63
N GLY A 9 -13.83 15.30 18.71
CA GLY A 9 -13.86 15.81 20.09
C GLY A 9 -12.48 16.31 20.52
N ARG A 10 -11.43 15.51 20.33
CA ARG A 10 -10.05 15.92 20.64
C ARG A 10 -9.58 17.09 19.79
N LEU A 11 -9.95 17.12 18.51
CA LEU A 11 -9.59 18.24 17.65
C LEU A 11 -10.29 19.53 18.11
N ARG A 12 -11.55 19.44 18.58
CA ARG A 12 -12.24 20.56 19.20
C ARG A 12 -11.61 20.99 20.52
N GLU A 13 -11.19 20.06 21.37
CA GLU A 13 -10.41 20.37 22.59
C GLU A 13 -9.09 21.05 22.25
N LEU A 14 -8.32 20.53 21.29
CA LEU A 14 -7.04 21.11 20.85
C LEU A 14 -7.25 22.51 20.26
N PHE A 15 -8.26 22.69 19.41
CA PHE A 15 -8.54 23.98 18.80
C PHE A 15 -9.06 24.96 19.86
N ALA A 16 -9.92 24.52 20.79
CA ALA A 16 -10.37 25.34 21.90
C ALA A 16 -9.23 25.71 22.86
N ALA A 17 -8.30 24.79 23.13
CA ALA A 17 -7.09 25.05 23.91
C ALA A 17 -6.18 26.09 23.24
N LEU A 18 -6.22 26.19 21.91
CA LEU A 18 -5.56 27.22 21.11
C LEU A 18 -6.48 28.40 20.79
N ASN A 19 -7.58 28.59 21.54
CA ASN A 19 -8.57 29.67 21.37
C ASN A 19 -9.18 29.79 19.97
N ASN A 20 -9.18 28.71 19.19
CA ASN A 20 -9.54 28.67 17.77
C ASN A 20 -8.77 29.68 16.92
N ASP A 21 -7.59 30.10 17.36
CA ASP A 21 -6.75 31.04 16.63
C ASP A 21 -6.08 30.32 15.45
N GLY A 22 -6.40 30.75 14.24
CA GLY A 22 -5.88 30.14 13.01
C GLY A 22 -4.37 30.24 12.87
N LEU A 23 -3.72 31.24 13.48
CA LEU A 23 -2.26 31.36 13.51
C LEU A 23 -1.66 30.34 14.48
N LEU A 24 -2.16 30.27 15.72
CA LEU A 24 -1.68 29.30 16.72
C LEU A 24 -1.91 27.86 16.27
N ILE A 25 -3.03 27.57 15.62
CA ILE A 25 -3.31 26.25 15.06
C ILE A 25 -2.30 25.88 13.96
N ARG A 26 -1.96 26.82 13.07
CA ARG A 26 -0.94 26.58 12.04
C ARG A 26 0.44 26.37 12.66
N GLU A 27 0.80 27.19 13.63
CA GLU A 27 2.09 27.16 14.30
C GLU A 27 2.27 25.92 15.20
N CYS A 28 1.23 25.49 15.91
CA CYS A 28 1.32 24.37 16.86
C CYS A 28 1.01 23.00 16.25
N LEU A 29 0.22 22.93 15.17
CA LEU A 29 -0.19 21.64 14.59
C LEU A 29 0.37 21.39 13.20
N ALA A 30 0.33 22.39 12.30
CA ALA A 30 0.75 22.18 10.92
C ALA A 30 2.27 22.35 10.74
N ARG A 31 2.86 23.36 11.39
CA ARG A 31 4.28 23.69 11.25
C ARG A 31 5.20 22.59 11.76
N PRO A 32 4.98 21.94 12.93
CA PRO A 32 5.88 20.88 13.39
C PRO A 32 5.86 19.67 12.45
N LEU A 33 4.69 19.32 11.91
CA LEU A 33 4.55 18.25 10.93
C LEU A 33 5.25 18.59 9.62
N LEU A 34 5.10 19.81 9.12
CA LEU A 34 5.77 20.25 7.90
C LEU A 34 7.29 20.35 8.09
N VAL A 35 7.75 20.82 9.25
CA VAL A 35 9.18 20.89 9.59
C VAL A 35 9.76 19.49 9.68
N SER A 36 9.09 18.55 10.37
CA SER A 36 9.53 17.14 10.44
C SER A 36 9.62 16.51 9.04
N ARG A 37 8.63 16.76 8.18
CA ARG A 37 8.61 16.28 6.78
C ARG A 37 9.78 16.80 5.97
N LEU A 38 9.99 18.12 6.00
CA LEU A 38 11.07 18.76 5.25
C LEU A 38 12.42 18.30 5.78
N LEU A 39 12.58 18.19 7.09
CA LEU A 39 13.83 17.79 7.72
C LEU A 39 14.20 16.35 7.36
N GLU A 40 13.26 15.40 7.38
CA GLU A 40 13.50 14.02 6.92
C GLU A 40 13.88 13.96 5.44
N SER A 41 13.15 14.67 4.59
CA SER A 41 13.40 14.67 3.14
C SER A 41 14.75 15.31 2.80
N PHE A 42 15.03 16.50 3.35
CA PHE A 42 16.31 17.18 3.15
C PHE A 42 17.46 16.33 3.66
N TYR A 43 17.35 15.81 4.88
CA TYR A 43 18.39 14.97 5.46
C TYR A 43 18.68 13.77 4.56
N SER A 44 17.66 13.01 4.15
CA SER A 44 17.83 11.77 3.37
C SER A 44 18.54 11.94 2.03
N MET A 45 18.49 13.13 1.44
CA MET A 45 19.10 13.43 0.13
C MET A 45 20.25 14.43 0.22
N ASP A 46 20.67 14.78 1.43
CA ASP A 46 21.76 15.74 1.64
C ASP A 46 23.12 15.08 1.30
N GLN A 47 23.74 15.57 0.22
CA GLN A 47 24.99 15.02 -0.28
C GLN A 47 26.14 15.17 0.73
N PRO A 48 26.36 16.33 1.38
CA PRO A 48 27.39 16.45 2.43
C PRO A 48 27.20 15.49 3.60
N LEU A 49 25.98 15.36 4.14
CA LEU A 49 25.71 14.53 5.32
C LEU A 49 25.91 13.04 5.05
N HIS A 50 25.67 12.60 3.81
CA HIS A 50 25.83 11.21 3.37
C HIS A 50 27.09 10.96 2.54
N ALA A 51 28.03 11.92 2.51
CA ALA A 51 29.24 11.84 1.70
C ALA A 51 30.13 10.64 2.07
N GLN A 52 30.17 10.27 3.36
CA GLN A 52 30.96 9.15 3.84
C GLN A 52 30.38 7.81 3.36
N GLU A 53 29.08 7.61 3.53
CA GLU A 53 28.34 6.43 3.09
C GLU A 53 28.41 6.28 1.57
N ARG A 54 28.23 7.39 0.83
CA ARG A 54 28.41 7.40 -0.61
C ARG A 54 29.83 7.01 -1.03
N SER A 55 30.85 7.55 -0.37
CA SER A 55 32.25 7.22 -0.65
C SER A 55 32.54 5.73 -0.40
N ARG A 56 31.94 5.13 0.65
CA ARG A 56 32.03 3.69 0.91
C ARG A 56 31.35 2.88 -0.19
N ALA A 57 30.17 3.29 -0.64
CA ALA A 57 29.49 2.64 -1.76
C ALA A 57 30.35 2.69 -3.04
N GLU A 58 30.94 3.85 -3.35
CA GLU A 58 31.85 4.00 -4.50
C GLU A 58 33.12 3.14 -4.37
N GLU A 59 33.65 2.97 -3.16
CA GLU A 59 34.79 2.09 -2.90
C GLU A 59 34.43 0.62 -3.14
N ILE A 60 33.28 0.17 -2.64
CA ILE A 60 32.74 -1.17 -2.92
C ILE A 60 32.56 -1.38 -4.42
N GLY A 61 31.97 -0.40 -5.13
CA GLY A 61 31.81 -0.44 -6.58
C GLY A 61 33.14 -0.64 -7.31
N ARG A 62 34.17 0.16 -6.96
CA ARG A 62 35.53 0.02 -7.53
C ARG A 62 36.17 -1.33 -7.21
N GLU A 63 35.91 -1.89 -6.03
CA GLU A 63 36.45 -3.18 -5.64
C GLU A 63 35.78 -4.34 -6.41
N LEU A 64 34.47 -4.25 -6.62
CA LEU A 64 33.69 -5.17 -7.45
C LEU A 64 34.13 -5.15 -8.91
N GLU A 65 34.44 -3.97 -9.46
CA GLU A 65 35.01 -3.84 -10.81
C GLU A 65 36.37 -4.56 -10.92
N ARG A 66 37.24 -4.45 -9.91
CA ARG A 66 38.55 -5.11 -9.90
C ARG A 66 38.47 -6.63 -9.77
N HIS A 67 37.42 -7.14 -9.12
CA HIS A 67 37.18 -8.58 -8.90
C HIS A 67 35.92 -9.06 -9.64
N THR A 68 35.79 -8.66 -10.90
CA THR A 68 34.66 -9.05 -11.76
C THR A 68 34.52 -10.59 -11.77
N GLY A 69 33.40 -11.09 -11.25
CA GLY A 69 33.11 -12.53 -11.17
C GLY A 69 33.29 -13.20 -9.80
N ASP A 70 33.94 -12.54 -8.83
CA ASP A 70 34.08 -13.05 -7.45
C ASP A 70 33.15 -12.32 -6.45
N ALA A 71 32.18 -11.55 -6.95
CA ALA A 71 31.22 -10.78 -6.16
C ALA A 71 30.33 -11.62 -5.20
N ALA A 72 30.33 -12.96 -5.31
CA ALA A 72 29.66 -13.82 -4.32
C ALA A 72 30.53 -14.12 -3.09
N ARG A 73 31.85 -13.89 -3.17
CA ARG A 73 32.86 -14.24 -2.17
C ARG A 73 33.46 -13.04 -1.44
N MET A 74 33.16 -11.83 -1.91
CA MET A 74 33.52 -10.62 -1.20
C MET A 74 32.68 -10.50 0.09
N PRO A 75 33.11 -9.70 1.08
CA PRO A 75 32.43 -9.61 2.36
C PRO A 75 31.01 -9.01 2.24
N GLU A 76 30.05 -9.62 2.95
CA GLU A 76 28.69 -9.14 3.20
C GLU A 76 27.74 -8.85 2.00
N PRO A 77 27.78 -9.58 0.86
CA PRO A 77 26.73 -9.45 -0.14
C PRO A 77 25.41 -10.03 0.38
N ARG A 78 24.34 -9.25 0.27
CA ARG A 78 22.99 -9.78 0.43
C ARG A 78 22.58 -10.50 -0.85
N LEU A 79 22.69 -11.83 -0.84
CA LEU A 79 22.32 -12.67 -1.97
C LEU A 79 20.79 -12.82 -2.06
N VAL A 80 20.26 -12.59 -3.26
CA VAL A 80 18.84 -12.78 -3.60
C VAL A 80 18.77 -13.63 -4.85
N GLU A 81 18.21 -14.83 -4.72
CA GLU A 81 17.85 -15.66 -5.86
C GLU A 81 16.41 -15.33 -6.26
N VAL A 82 16.15 -15.16 -7.56
CA VAL A 82 14.82 -14.83 -8.11
C VAL A 82 14.46 -15.90 -9.14
N GLU A 83 13.33 -16.58 -8.93
CA GLU A 83 12.85 -17.67 -9.79
C GLU A 83 11.43 -17.40 -10.33
N ILE A 84 11.12 -17.86 -11.55
CA ILE A 84 9.77 -17.79 -12.09
C ILE A 84 8.88 -18.82 -11.39
N ALA A 85 7.76 -18.37 -10.82
CA ALA A 85 6.78 -19.26 -10.20
C ALA A 85 6.24 -20.30 -11.20
N GLY A 86 6.31 -21.59 -10.85
CA GLY A 86 5.75 -22.70 -11.64
C GLY A 86 6.74 -23.43 -12.57
N THR A 87 8.03 -23.06 -12.55
CA THR A 87 9.11 -23.83 -13.19
C THR A 87 9.81 -24.72 -12.15
N GLU A 88 9.07 -25.61 -11.48
CA GLU A 88 9.72 -26.65 -10.69
C GLU A 88 10.46 -27.61 -11.64
N PRO A 89 11.68 -28.05 -11.31
CA PRO A 89 12.27 -29.17 -12.04
C PRO A 89 11.38 -30.40 -11.81
N ALA A 90 10.97 -31.04 -12.90
CA ALA A 90 10.29 -32.33 -12.87
C ALA A 90 11.19 -33.35 -12.16
N THR A 91 11.05 -33.47 -10.85
CA THR A 91 11.71 -34.50 -10.06
C THR A 91 10.75 -35.67 -9.97
N ASP A 92 10.86 -36.56 -10.96
CA ASP A 92 10.37 -37.94 -10.85
C ASP A 92 11.14 -38.64 -9.72
N SER A 93 10.69 -38.47 -8.47
CA SER A 93 10.98 -39.38 -7.35
C SER A 93 10.13 -39.00 -6.12
N PRO A 94 9.18 -39.85 -5.68
CA PRO A 94 8.42 -39.60 -4.46
C PRO A 94 9.29 -39.89 -3.24
N GLY A 95 9.92 -38.86 -2.66
CA GLY A 95 10.61 -38.98 -1.38
C GLY A 95 11.72 -37.98 -1.12
N ALA A 96 11.41 -36.67 -1.05
CA ALA A 96 12.33 -35.69 -0.46
C ALA A 96 11.58 -34.42 0.02
N LEU A 97 10.80 -34.54 1.09
CA LEU A 97 10.39 -33.39 1.91
C LEU A 97 11.25 -33.37 3.18
N ALA A 98 12.36 -32.65 3.13
CA ALA A 98 12.98 -32.01 4.29
C ALA A 98 14.02 -31.01 3.79
N ALA A 99 13.74 -29.72 4.02
CA ALA A 99 14.76 -28.68 3.91
C ALA A 99 16.01 -29.10 4.69
N ARG A 100 17.16 -29.09 4.03
CA ARG A 100 18.46 -29.07 4.72
C ARG A 100 18.77 -27.62 5.09
N PRO A 101 18.88 -27.25 6.39
CA PRO A 101 19.11 -25.86 6.80
C PRO A 101 20.56 -25.36 6.67
N ASP A 102 21.43 -26.00 5.88
CA ASP A 102 22.89 -25.87 6.10
C ASP A 102 23.75 -25.69 4.83
N SER A 103 23.22 -25.13 3.74
CA SER A 103 24.02 -24.91 2.50
C SER A 103 24.46 -23.47 2.24
N GLY A 104 24.11 -22.48 3.09
CA GLY A 104 24.47 -21.08 2.86
C GLY A 104 23.90 -20.48 1.57
N ALA A 105 22.95 -21.17 0.92
CA ALA A 105 22.31 -20.71 -0.31
C ALA A 105 21.14 -19.76 0.01
N PRO A 106 20.97 -18.66 -0.74
CA PRO A 106 19.85 -17.73 -0.56
C PRO A 106 18.51 -18.43 -0.80
N THR A 107 17.46 -18.04 -0.07
CA THR A 107 16.11 -18.57 -0.30
C THR A 107 15.53 -17.94 -1.58
N PRO A 108 15.03 -18.74 -2.55
CA PRO A 108 14.51 -18.22 -3.80
C PRO A 108 13.25 -17.38 -3.60
N LEU A 109 13.25 -16.18 -4.19
CA LEU A 109 12.12 -15.29 -4.33
C LEU A 109 11.36 -15.67 -5.60
N TRP A 110 10.18 -16.26 -5.42
CA TRP A 110 9.31 -16.67 -6.52
C TRP A 110 8.52 -15.47 -7.06
N VAL A 111 8.69 -15.17 -8.35
CA VAL A 111 8.08 -14.02 -9.02
C VAL A 111 7.32 -14.43 -10.28
N SER A 112 6.40 -13.59 -10.74
CA SER A 112 5.77 -13.79 -12.06
C SER A 112 6.78 -13.62 -13.20
N ARG A 113 6.48 -14.15 -14.39
CA ARG A 113 7.35 -13.99 -15.58
C ARG A 113 7.56 -12.52 -15.97
N ASP A 114 6.58 -11.65 -15.73
CA ASP A 114 6.70 -10.22 -16.02
C ASP A 114 7.53 -9.49 -14.96
N GLU A 115 7.35 -9.82 -13.68
CA GLU A 115 8.20 -9.30 -12.60
C GLU A 115 9.65 -9.77 -12.75
N PHE A 116 9.88 -11.01 -13.19
CA PHE A 116 11.20 -11.53 -13.54
C PHE A 116 11.88 -10.66 -14.60
N ARG A 117 11.14 -10.29 -15.66
CA ARG A 117 11.64 -9.41 -16.74
C ARG A 117 11.91 -7.99 -16.24
N GLU A 118 11.03 -7.41 -15.43
CA GLU A 118 11.20 -6.06 -14.87
C GLU A 118 12.44 -6.00 -13.98
N ARG A 119 12.59 -6.95 -13.05
CA ARG A 119 13.75 -7.02 -12.15
C ARG A 119 15.04 -7.25 -12.93
N ARG A 120 15.04 -8.17 -13.91
CA ARG A 120 16.20 -8.41 -14.76
C ARG A 120 16.60 -7.18 -15.58
N GLY A 121 15.64 -6.40 -16.04
CA GLY A 121 15.87 -5.18 -16.81
C GLY A 121 16.53 -4.04 -16.03
N ARG A 122 16.50 -4.09 -14.69
CA ARG A 122 17.17 -3.12 -13.80
C ARG A 122 18.60 -3.52 -13.43
N LEU A 123 19.00 -4.74 -13.78
CA LEU A 123 20.31 -5.28 -13.46
C LEU A 123 21.29 -5.08 -14.63
N PRO A 124 22.60 -5.10 -14.36
CA PRO A 124 23.62 -5.04 -15.39
C PRO A 124 23.39 -6.06 -16.51
N ALA A 125 23.68 -5.67 -17.74
CA ALA A 125 23.53 -6.56 -18.89
C ALA A 125 24.49 -7.76 -18.82
N ALA A 126 25.72 -7.54 -18.33
CA ALA A 126 26.75 -8.56 -18.19
C ALA A 126 26.77 -9.15 -16.77
N ALA A 127 26.80 -10.48 -16.66
CA ALA A 127 27.01 -11.16 -15.40
C ALA A 127 28.44 -10.88 -14.87
N GLY A 128 28.55 -10.72 -13.55
CA GLY A 128 29.78 -10.41 -12.83
C GLY A 128 30.14 -8.92 -12.78
N SER A 129 29.53 -8.07 -13.60
CA SER A 129 29.76 -6.62 -13.58
C SER A 129 28.83 -5.92 -12.58
N PRO A 130 29.33 -4.97 -11.76
CA PRO A 130 28.49 -4.17 -10.88
C PRO A 130 27.62 -3.18 -11.66
N GLY A 131 26.41 -2.94 -11.14
CA GLY A 131 25.52 -1.89 -11.62
C GLY A 131 25.87 -0.52 -11.06
N GLU A 132 25.17 0.51 -11.55
CA GLU A 132 25.25 1.85 -10.99
C GLU A 132 24.78 1.87 -9.53
N ILE A 133 25.33 2.78 -8.74
CA ILE A 133 24.94 2.99 -7.34
C ILE A 133 23.52 3.59 -7.35
N GLN A 134 22.57 2.86 -6.80
CA GLN A 134 21.20 3.31 -6.59
C GLN A 134 21.11 3.95 -5.21
N GLU A 135 20.57 5.16 -5.14
CA GLU A 135 20.39 5.90 -3.89
C GLU A 135 18.91 5.90 -3.48
N ASP A 136 18.63 5.35 -2.30
CA ASP A 136 17.32 5.35 -1.65
C ASP A 136 17.32 6.26 -0.41
N LYS A 137 16.16 6.47 0.23
CA LYS A 137 16.02 7.27 1.46
C LYS A 137 16.99 6.81 2.55
N ASP A 138 17.17 5.50 2.67
CA ASP A 138 17.86 4.87 3.81
C ASP A 138 19.19 4.19 3.43
N SER A 139 19.57 4.14 2.15
CA SER A 139 20.77 3.41 1.73
C SER A 139 21.28 3.74 0.33
N PHE A 140 22.51 3.31 0.05
CA PHE A 140 23.07 3.16 -1.28
C PHE A 140 23.20 1.68 -1.63
N THR A 141 22.68 1.26 -2.78
CA THR A 141 22.64 -0.15 -3.20
C THR A 141 23.41 -0.35 -4.51
N ILE A 142 24.24 -1.38 -4.55
CA ILE A 142 24.94 -1.84 -5.77
C ILE A 142 24.53 -3.28 -6.02
N SER A 143 23.94 -3.54 -7.18
CA SER A 143 23.50 -4.88 -7.58
C SER A 143 24.44 -5.49 -8.62
N VAL A 144 24.85 -6.73 -8.39
CA VAL A 144 25.67 -7.52 -9.31
C VAL A 144 24.89 -8.76 -9.72
N LEU A 145 24.68 -8.94 -11.02
CA LEU A 145 24.11 -10.18 -11.56
C LEU A 145 25.17 -11.28 -11.51
N LEU A 146 24.95 -12.34 -10.74
CA LEU A 146 25.91 -13.44 -10.59
C LEU A 146 25.68 -14.54 -11.63
N GLU A 147 24.43 -15.01 -11.71
CA GLU A 147 24.03 -16.08 -12.62
C GLU A 147 22.68 -15.73 -13.26
N GLU A 148 22.50 -16.10 -14.51
CA GLU A 148 21.25 -15.94 -15.25
C GLU A 148 20.92 -17.22 -16.03
N ARG A 149 19.68 -17.67 -15.90
CA ARG A 149 19.05 -18.72 -16.71
C ARG A 149 17.72 -18.21 -17.24
N SER A 150 17.07 -19.01 -18.07
CA SER A 150 15.76 -18.67 -18.66
C SER A 150 14.63 -18.48 -17.63
N ASP A 151 14.78 -19.05 -16.44
CA ASP A 151 13.76 -19.14 -15.40
C ASP A 151 14.24 -18.70 -14.00
N ARG A 152 15.53 -18.40 -13.83
CA ARG A 152 16.11 -17.93 -12.57
C ARG A 152 17.26 -16.95 -12.81
N PHE A 153 17.49 -16.04 -11.88
CA PHE A 153 18.77 -15.34 -11.78
C PHE A 153 19.14 -15.10 -10.32
N THR A 154 20.43 -14.98 -10.05
CA THR A 154 20.97 -14.70 -8.72
C THR A 154 21.64 -13.33 -8.73
N VAL A 155 21.31 -12.51 -7.74
CA VAL A 155 21.86 -11.18 -7.55
C VAL A 155 22.56 -11.07 -6.21
N ALA A 156 23.72 -10.41 -6.20
CA ALA A 156 24.35 -9.92 -5.00
C ALA A 156 24.04 -8.43 -4.84
N ASN A 157 23.44 -8.05 -3.71
CA ASN A 157 23.22 -6.65 -3.36
C ASN A 157 24.21 -6.23 -2.27
N TYR A 158 24.96 -5.18 -2.53
CA TYR A 158 25.81 -4.52 -1.55
C TYR A 158 25.08 -3.26 -1.09
N VAL A 159 24.74 -3.21 0.20
CA VAL A 159 23.92 -2.14 0.78
C VAL A 159 24.75 -1.37 1.79
N VAL A 160 24.94 -0.08 1.53
CA VAL A 160 25.51 0.85 2.51
C VAL A 160 24.37 1.65 3.10
N ALA A 161 23.96 1.32 4.32
CA ALA A 161 22.93 2.06 5.03
C ALA A 161 23.37 3.50 5.32
N LYS A 162 22.48 4.47 5.08
CA LYS A 162 22.64 5.85 5.53
C LYS A 162 22.43 5.90 7.04
N ARG A 163 23.13 6.81 7.72
CA ARG A 163 22.86 7.06 9.15
C ARG A 163 21.42 7.55 9.33
N PRO A 164 20.61 6.95 10.23
CA PRO A 164 19.26 7.40 10.52
C PRO A 164 19.21 8.86 11.01
N LEU A 165 18.14 9.58 10.66
CA LEU A 165 17.95 10.98 11.05
C LEU A 165 18.01 11.17 12.57
N GLN A 166 17.30 10.36 13.34
CA GLN A 166 17.27 10.48 14.81
C GLN A 166 18.65 10.30 15.43
N GLU A 167 19.46 9.41 14.87
CA GLU A 167 20.82 9.16 15.35
C GLU A 167 21.70 10.38 15.10
N TRP A 168 21.71 10.89 13.85
CA TRP A 168 22.42 12.12 13.53
C TRP A 168 21.95 13.32 14.36
N TRP A 169 20.64 13.51 14.49
CA TRP A 169 20.06 14.61 15.26
C TRP A 169 20.51 14.55 16.72
N SER A 170 20.51 13.37 17.33
CA SER A 170 20.92 13.18 18.72
C SER A 170 22.38 13.55 18.99
N GLU A 171 23.24 13.48 17.97
CA GLU A 171 24.66 13.84 18.07
C GLU A 171 24.89 15.34 17.97
N ILE A 172 24.09 16.05 17.18
CA ILE A 172 24.33 17.47 16.88
C ILE A 172 23.42 18.43 17.65
N GLU A 173 22.29 17.95 18.18
CA GLU A 173 21.25 18.80 18.79
C GLU A 173 21.81 19.63 19.95
N SER A 174 22.72 19.07 20.76
CA SER A 174 23.34 19.79 21.88
C SER A 174 24.28 20.92 21.44
N ASP A 175 24.81 20.83 20.23
CA ASP A 175 25.82 21.74 19.70
C ASP A 175 25.19 22.86 18.86
N LEU A 176 23.92 22.71 18.49
CA LEU A 176 23.15 23.73 17.80
C LEU A 176 22.70 24.82 18.78
N ASP A 177 23.27 26.02 18.65
CA ASP A 177 22.75 27.20 19.35
C ASP A 177 21.55 27.76 18.57
N GLU A 178 20.33 27.47 19.03
CA GLU A 178 19.09 27.99 18.46
C GLU A 178 19.09 29.52 18.31
N ARG A 179 19.89 30.25 19.11
CA ARG A 179 20.02 31.72 19.03
C ARG A 179 20.77 32.19 17.80
N THR A 180 21.57 31.32 17.19
CA THR A 180 22.32 31.60 15.96
C THR A 180 21.48 31.39 14.71
N VAL A 181 20.34 30.71 14.83
CA VAL A 181 19.43 30.42 13.73
C VAL A 181 18.32 31.47 13.70
N GLY A 182 18.20 32.18 12.58
CA GLY A 182 17.13 33.16 12.39
C GLY A 182 15.77 32.48 12.43
N ALA A 183 14.84 32.99 13.25
CA ALA A 183 13.47 32.52 13.25
C ALA A 183 12.86 32.70 11.85
N VAL A 184 12.40 31.59 11.25
CA VAL A 184 11.79 31.58 9.90
C VAL A 184 10.52 32.46 9.82
N GLY A 185 9.97 32.88 10.96
CA GLY A 185 8.78 33.74 11.07
C GLY A 185 9.01 35.14 11.65
N ASN A 186 10.18 35.74 11.44
CA ASN A 186 10.45 37.07 12.00
C ASN A 186 9.56 38.15 11.32
N PRO A 187 8.81 39.01 12.05
CA PRO A 187 7.82 39.93 11.47
C PRO A 187 8.38 40.96 10.48
N GLY A 188 9.70 41.18 10.49
CA GLY A 188 10.41 42.08 9.58
C GLY A 188 11.40 41.40 8.62
N GLY A 189 11.52 40.07 8.69
CA GLY A 189 12.27 39.33 7.67
C GLY A 189 11.32 39.03 6.53
N SER A 190 11.66 39.43 5.30
CA SER A 190 11.06 38.79 4.14
C SER A 190 11.31 37.30 4.32
N ALA A 191 10.23 36.54 4.56
CA ALA A 191 10.28 35.11 4.37
C ALA A 191 10.98 34.90 3.03
N MET A 192 11.95 34.00 2.95
CA MET A 192 12.25 33.44 1.65
C MET A 192 10.95 32.80 1.20
N SER A 193 10.16 33.55 0.44
CA SER A 193 9.17 32.97 -0.43
C SER A 193 9.97 31.91 -1.17
N PRO A 194 9.66 30.61 -1.02
CA PRO A 194 10.08 29.72 -2.09
C PRO A 194 9.60 30.43 -3.35
N ALA A 195 10.49 30.64 -4.31
CA ALA A 195 10.07 31.06 -5.62
C ALA A 195 9.26 29.90 -6.19
N LEU A 196 8.04 29.73 -5.69
CA LEU A 196 6.93 29.15 -6.40
C LEU A 196 6.70 30.14 -7.55
N GLN A 197 7.50 30.00 -8.59
CA GLN A 197 7.21 30.60 -9.89
C GLN A 197 5.95 29.99 -10.50
N THR A 198 5.34 29.01 -9.85
CA THR A 198 4.01 28.52 -10.16
C THR A 198 3.06 28.91 -9.02
N PRO A 199 2.00 29.69 -9.30
CA PRO A 199 0.92 29.86 -8.35
C PRO A 199 0.43 28.48 -7.94
N CYS A 200 -0.08 28.32 -6.71
CA CYS A 200 -0.94 27.18 -6.39
C CYS A 200 -2.04 27.16 -7.45
N ASN A 201 -1.90 26.26 -8.42
CA ASN A 201 -2.81 26.19 -9.54
C ASN A 201 -4.16 25.74 -8.96
N PRO A 202 -5.24 26.50 -9.12
CA PRO A 202 -6.57 26.08 -8.66
C PRO A 202 -7.12 24.91 -9.49
N ASP A 203 -6.35 24.46 -10.48
CA ASP A 203 -6.73 23.39 -11.37
C ASP A 203 -6.23 22.06 -10.81
N ASN A 204 -7.18 21.14 -10.73
CA ASN A 204 -7.14 19.80 -10.17
C ASN A 204 -6.23 18.85 -10.98
N THR A 205 -5.00 19.28 -11.27
CA THR A 205 -4.04 18.58 -12.14
C THR A 205 -2.82 18.16 -11.33
N TRP A 206 -2.64 16.84 -11.22
CA TRP A 206 -1.47 16.20 -10.62
C TRP A 206 -0.31 16.28 -11.60
N ASP A 207 0.78 16.93 -11.21
CA ASP A 207 2.00 17.00 -12.02
C ASP A 207 2.86 15.77 -11.72
N THR A 208 3.03 14.88 -12.70
CA THR A 208 3.65 13.55 -12.54
C THR A 208 5.18 13.58 -12.56
N VAL A 209 5.80 14.76 -12.47
CA VAL A 209 7.19 14.97 -12.91
C VAL A 209 8.23 14.64 -11.83
N ASN A 210 7.84 14.43 -10.56
CA ASN A 210 8.79 14.21 -9.45
C ASN A 210 8.56 12.94 -8.62
N LEU A 211 7.69 12.02 -9.05
CA LEU A 211 7.43 10.79 -8.31
C LEU A 211 8.46 9.73 -8.72
N ASN A 212 9.23 9.24 -7.74
CA ASN A 212 10.14 8.10 -7.83
C ASN A 212 9.62 6.94 -8.72
N ASP A 213 10.52 6.12 -9.29
CA ASP A 213 10.21 4.93 -10.14
C ASP A 213 9.39 3.80 -9.45
N GLU A 214 8.81 4.12 -8.29
CA GLU A 214 7.99 3.27 -7.45
C GLU A 214 6.48 3.47 -7.67
N VAL A 215 6.10 4.43 -8.52
CA VAL A 215 4.71 4.65 -8.93
C VAL A 215 4.11 3.36 -9.50
N PRO A 216 2.92 2.92 -9.01
CA PRO A 216 2.22 1.79 -9.59
C PRO A 216 1.89 2.00 -11.07
N SER A 217 1.99 0.93 -11.85
CA SER A 217 1.50 0.92 -13.22
C SER A 217 0.03 1.36 -13.32
N LEU A 218 -0.32 2.01 -14.44
CA LEU A 218 -1.69 2.38 -14.77
C LEU A 218 -2.60 1.14 -14.68
N ARG A 219 -3.64 1.23 -13.84
CA ARG A 219 -4.48 0.07 -13.51
C ARG A 219 -5.92 0.42 -13.19
N SER A 220 -6.83 -0.49 -13.45
CA SER A 220 -8.25 -0.41 -13.06
C SER A 220 -8.64 -1.53 -12.10
N GLY A 221 -9.78 -1.40 -11.43
CA GLY A 221 -10.29 -2.45 -10.53
C GLY A 221 -9.38 -2.77 -9.34
N HIS A 222 -8.44 -1.90 -9.00
CA HIS A 222 -7.64 -1.97 -7.79
C HIS A 222 -8.46 -1.49 -6.58
N THR A 223 -7.96 -1.75 -5.37
CA THR A 223 -8.50 -1.11 -4.17
C THR A 223 -7.47 -0.16 -3.58
N ALA A 224 -7.97 0.86 -2.89
CA ALA A 224 -7.15 1.78 -2.09
C ALA A 224 -7.77 1.93 -0.71
N VAL A 225 -6.95 1.90 0.34
CA VAL A 225 -7.36 2.09 1.74
C VAL A 225 -6.53 3.19 2.40
N TRP A 226 -7.15 3.96 3.30
CA TRP A 226 -6.47 5.02 4.05
C TRP A 226 -6.10 4.53 5.46
N THR A 227 -4.81 4.49 5.77
CA THR A 227 -4.33 4.05 7.09
C THR A 227 -4.63 5.08 8.18
N GLY A 228 -4.73 6.35 7.80
CA GLY A 228 -4.70 7.51 8.68
C GLY A 228 -3.58 8.47 8.30
N THR A 229 -2.52 7.94 7.71
CA THR A 229 -1.31 8.67 7.29
C THR A 229 -0.88 8.35 5.86
N LEU A 230 -1.10 7.12 5.40
CA LEU A 230 -0.72 6.61 4.09
C LEU A 230 -1.95 6.11 3.33
N MET A 231 -1.93 6.21 2.00
CA MET A 231 -2.86 5.50 1.13
C MET A 231 -2.19 4.21 0.66
N ILE A 232 -2.78 3.05 0.93
CA ILE A 232 -2.29 1.77 0.41
C ILE A 232 -3.16 1.35 -0.78
N MET A 233 -2.55 1.15 -1.94
CA MET A 233 -3.16 0.62 -3.15
C MET A 233 -2.72 -0.83 -3.37
N TRP A 234 -3.63 -1.73 -3.73
CA TRP A 234 -3.26 -3.11 -4.08
C TRP A 234 -4.11 -3.71 -5.21
N GLY A 235 -3.46 -4.58 -5.99
CA GLY A 235 -4.07 -5.38 -7.04
C GLY A 235 -4.54 -4.56 -8.25
N GLY A 236 -5.52 -5.09 -8.97
CA GLY A 236 -6.13 -4.47 -10.15
C GLY A 236 -5.73 -5.16 -11.46
N LEU A 237 -6.06 -4.50 -12.57
CA LEU A 237 -5.77 -4.92 -13.93
C LEU A 237 -4.85 -3.90 -14.58
N SER A 238 -3.64 -4.32 -14.95
CA SER A 238 -2.61 -3.51 -15.59
C SER A 238 -2.29 -4.11 -16.95
N ALA A 239 -2.36 -3.32 -18.01
CA ALA A 239 -2.10 -3.77 -19.39
C ALA A 239 -2.85 -5.07 -19.80
N GLY A 240 -4.07 -5.27 -19.28
CA GLY A 240 -4.89 -6.46 -19.57
C GLY A 240 -4.61 -7.68 -18.68
N THR A 241 -3.68 -7.58 -17.74
CA THR A 241 -3.30 -8.68 -16.82
C THR A 241 -3.62 -8.31 -15.39
N GLN A 242 -4.20 -9.23 -14.61
CA GLN A 242 -4.40 -9.00 -13.19
C GLN A 242 -3.04 -8.94 -12.47
N VAL A 243 -2.90 -8.04 -11.51
CA VAL A 243 -1.66 -7.87 -10.73
C VAL A 243 -1.93 -8.12 -9.24
N ASN A 244 -0.91 -8.57 -8.51
CA ASN A 244 -0.86 -8.65 -7.05
C ASN A 244 0.15 -7.67 -6.46
N THR A 245 0.65 -6.74 -7.26
CA THR A 245 1.51 -5.65 -6.81
C THR A 245 0.66 -4.55 -6.20
N GLY A 246 1.27 -3.78 -5.30
CA GLY A 246 0.69 -2.56 -4.81
C GLY A 246 1.76 -1.62 -4.28
N ALA A 247 1.33 -0.43 -3.88
CA ALA A 247 2.20 0.58 -3.31
C ALA A 247 1.46 1.37 -2.24
N SER A 248 2.20 1.88 -1.27
CA SER A 248 1.75 2.92 -0.37
C SER A 248 2.14 4.29 -0.94
N TYR A 249 1.25 5.27 -0.81
CA TYR A 249 1.50 6.66 -1.11
C TYR A 249 1.49 7.42 0.21
N ASP A 250 2.59 8.13 0.46
CA ASP A 250 2.68 9.06 1.56
C ASP A 250 2.42 10.49 1.07
N PRO A 251 1.24 11.08 1.32
CA PRO A 251 0.98 12.48 0.99
C PRO A 251 1.80 13.46 1.83
N ALA A 252 2.53 12.98 2.85
CA ALA A 252 3.45 13.79 3.62
C ALA A 252 4.72 14.12 2.85
N THR A 253 5.24 13.15 2.13
CA THR A 253 6.48 13.25 1.35
C THR A 253 6.23 13.29 -0.16
N ASP A 254 4.98 13.10 -0.59
CA ASP A 254 4.60 12.94 -1.99
C ASP A 254 5.40 11.82 -2.66
N THR A 255 5.54 10.68 -1.98
CA THR A 255 6.31 9.54 -2.50
C THR A 255 5.47 8.27 -2.50
N TRP A 256 5.72 7.43 -3.50
CA TRP A 256 5.23 6.06 -3.52
C TRP A 256 6.28 5.11 -2.95
N SER A 257 5.85 4.03 -2.31
CA SER A 257 6.71 2.94 -1.86
C SER A 257 6.05 1.60 -2.15
N ARG A 258 6.77 0.71 -2.82
CA ARG A 258 6.24 -0.61 -3.22
C ARG A 258 5.89 -1.46 -1.99
N LEU A 259 4.78 -2.17 -2.05
CA LEU A 259 4.41 -3.18 -1.05
C LEU A 259 5.09 -4.50 -1.42
N SER A 260 5.53 -5.25 -0.42
CA SER A 260 5.96 -6.63 -0.63
C SER A 260 4.86 -7.51 -1.22
N THR A 261 5.28 -8.42 -2.10
CA THR A 261 4.45 -9.49 -2.66
C THR A 261 4.56 -10.80 -1.87
N LEU A 262 5.38 -10.83 -0.81
CA LEU A 262 5.60 -12.01 0.02
C LEU A 262 4.29 -12.44 0.71
N GLY A 263 3.80 -13.63 0.37
CA GLY A 263 2.54 -14.18 0.87
C GLY A 263 1.29 -13.52 0.28
N ALA A 264 1.43 -12.64 -0.71
CA ALA A 264 0.30 -11.91 -1.28
C ALA A 264 -0.69 -12.86 -1.97
N PRO A 265 -2.00 -12.56 -1.94
CA PRO A 265 -2.99 -13.34 -2.69
C PRO A 265 -2.69 -13.34 -4.20
N SER A 266 -3.30 -14.30 -4.92
CA SER A 266 -3.18 -14.38 -6.38
C SER A 266 -3.53 -13.04 -7.06
N PRO A 267 -2.87 -12.68 -8.18
CA PRO A 267 -3.16 -11.47 -8.92
C PRO A 267 -4.63 -11.32 -9.26
N ARG A 268 -5.25 -10.19 -8.86
CA ARG A 268 -6.71 -10.04 -8.94
C ARG A 268 -7.18 -8.59 -9.03
N GLN A 269 -8.35 -8.41 -9.63
CA GLN A 269 -9.07 -7.13 -9.72
C GLN A 269 -10.47 -7.25 -9.11
N LEU A 270 -11.14 -6.10 -8.91
CA LEU A 270 -12.53 -6.00 -8.45
C LEU A 270 -12.80 -6.77 -7.14
N HIS A 271 -11.77 -6.85 -6.29
CA HIS A 271 -11.82 -7.44 -4.96
C HIS A 271 -12.32 -6.42 -3.94
N ALA A 272 -12.76 -6.89 -2.77
CA ALA A 272 -13.05 -6.03 -1.64
C ALA A 272 -11.77 -5.74 -0.85
N ALA A 273 -11.69 -4.55 -0.24
CA ALA A 273 -10.65 -4.26 0.74
C ALA A 273 -11.15 -3.36 1.88
N VAL A 274 -10.58 -3.52 3.07
CA VAL A 274 -10.79 -2.63 4.22
C VAL A 274 -9.49 -2.38 4.99
N TRP A 275 -9.43 -1.27 5.72
CA TRP A 275 -8.38 -1.00 6.71
C TRP A 275 -8.91 -1.28 8.12
N THR A 276 -8.22 -2.14 8.87
CA THR A 276 -8.64 -2.53 10.23
C THR A 276 -8.28 -1.50 11.30
N GLY A 277 -7.43 -0.54 10.96
CA GLY A 277 -6.69 0.28 11.93
C GLY A 277 -5.20 -0.03 11.94
N SER A 278 -4.82 -1.27 11.60
CA SER A 278 -3.43 -1.73 11.57
C SER A 278 -3.05 -2.56 10.33
N ARG A 279 -4.03 -3.17 9.65
CA ARG A 279 -3.80 -4.07 8.50
C ARG A 279 -4.79 -3.77 7.39
N MET A 280 -4.36 -3.98 6.15
CA MET A 280 -5.27 -4.03 5.00
C MET A 280 -5.76 -5.47 4.86
N VAL A 281 -7.08 -5.67 4.74
CA VAL A 281 -7.66 -6.98 4.44
C VAL A 281 -8.27 -6.92 3.06
N VAL A 282 -7.86 -7.82 2.17
CA VAL A 282 -8.43 -7.98 0.82
C VAL A 282 -9.15 -9.31 0.72
N TRP A 283 -10.25 -9.37 -0.02
CA TRP A 283 -11.01 -10.59 -0.20
C TRP A 283 -11.68 -10.69 -1.56
N SER A 284 -11.69 -11.90 -2.12
CA SER A 284 -12.35 -12.27 -3.37
C SER A 284 -11.83 -11.48 -4.57
N GLY A 285 -12.67 -11.21 -5.58
CA GLY A 285 -12.32 -10.52 -6.82
C GLY A 285 -12.37 -11.47 -8.01
N ASN A 286 -11.68 -11.06 -9.08
CA ASN A 286 -11.45 -11.89 -10.25
C ASN A 286 -9.95 -12.11 -10.44
N ASP A 287 -9.53 -13.37 -10.44
CA ASP A 287 -8.18 -13.81 -10.80
C ASP A 287 -8.20 -14.72 -12.04
N ALA A 288 -7.05 -15.25 -12.43
CA ALA A 288 -6.92 -16.13 -13.59
C ALA A 288 -7.74 -17.44 -13.48
N SER A 289 -8.11 -17.85 -12.25
CA SER A 289 -8.89 -19.06 -11.97
C SER A 289 -10.40 -18.80 -11.86
N GLY A 290 -10.84 -17.54 -11.89
CA GLY A 290 -12.24 -17.15 -11.81
C GLY A 290 -12.50 -16.20 -10.64
N TYR A 291 -13.37 -16.62 -9.71
CA TYR A 291 -13.75 -15.81 -8.54
C TYR A 291 -13.34 -16.55 -7.25
N PRO A 292 -12.13 -16.32 -6.73
CA PRO A 292 -11.67 -17.01 -5.54
C PRO A 292 -12.47 -16.56 -4.30
N ASN A 293 -12.69 -17.46 -3.34
CA ASN A 293 -13.17 -17.10 -1.99
C ASN A 293 -12.00 -16.84 -1.01
N THR A 294 -10.79 -16.69 -1.54
CA THR A 294 -9.56 -16.41 -0.78
C THR A 294 -9.30 -14.92 -0.65
N GLY A 295 -8.45 -14.56 0.31
CA GLY A 295 -8.05 -13.19 0.60
C GLY A 295 -6.69 -13.14 1.30
N GLY A 296 -6.29 -11.93 1.70
CA GLY A 296 -5.03 -11.69 2.40
C GLY A 296 -5.14 -10.53 3.38
N ARG A 297 -4.30 -10.58 4.42
CA ARG A 297 -4.11 -9.53 5.43
C ARG A 297 -2.70 -9.00 5.28
N TYR A 298 -2.55 -7.77 4.83
CA TYR A 298 -1.27 -7.10 4.74
C TYR A 298 -0.96 -6.36 6.03
N ASP A 299 0.19 -6.65 6.61
CA ASP A 299 0.75 -5.96 7.76
C ASP A 299 1.86 -5.00 7.28
N PRO A 300 1.61 -3.67 7.25
CA PRO A 300 2.60 -2.70 6.82
C PRO A 300 3.81 -2.60 7.76
N ALA A 301 3.69 -3.01 9.03
CA ALA A 301 4.82 -2.99 9.95
C ALA A 301 5.82 -4.12 9.66
N ALA A 302 5.34 -5.24 9.14
CA ALA A 302 6.16 -6.40 8.75
C ALA A 302 6.43 -6.48 7.24
N ASP A 303 5.81 -5.59 6.46
CA ASP A 303 5.72 -5.61 5.01
C ASP A 303 5.44 -7.02 4.44
N GLN A 304 4.40 -7.67 4.97
CA GLN A 304 4.09 -9.06 4.67
C GLN A 304 2.58 -9.33 4.65
N TRP A 305 2.20 -10.28 3.79
CA TRP A 305 0.83 -10.76 3.69
C TRP A 305 0.65 -12.09 4.41
N GLN A 306 -0.53 -12.27 4.99
CA GLN A 306 -1.00 -13.54 5.55
C GLN A 306 -2.34 -13.92 4.92
N PRO A 307 -2.58 -15.18 4.57
CA PRO A 307 -3.86 -15.59 4.01
C PRO A 307 -5.00 -15.37 5.02
N THR A 308 -6.20 -15.11 4.52
CA THR A 308 -7.44 -15.21 5.31
C THR A 308 -7.96 -16.65 5.27
N SER A 309 -8.58 -17.11 6.34
CA SER A 309 -9.30 -18.38 6.35
C SER A 309 -10.38 -18.45 5.27
N THR A 310 -10.57 -19.63 4.68
CA THR A 310 -11.67 -19.95 3.76
C THR A 310 -12.83 -20.66 4.47
N SER A 311 -12.65 -21.03 5.74
CA SER A 311 -13.68 -21.72 6.53
C SER A 311 -14.83 -20.77 6.81
N GLY A 312 -16.03 -21.14 6.35
CA GLY A 312 -17.24 -20.30 6.45
C GLY A 312 -17.26 -19.09 5.52
N ALA A 313 -16.25 -18.90 4.66
CA ALA A 313 -16.19 -17.77 3.75
C ALA A 313 -17.32 -17.86 2.72
N PRO A 314 -17.95 -16.72 2.32
CA PRO A 314 -18.92 -16.72 1.23
C PRO A 314 -18.31 -17.24 -0.07
N ALA A 315 -19.16 -17.67 -1.01
CA ALA A 315 -18.68 -18.02 -2.36
C ALA A 315 -17.95 -16.83 -2.99
N GLY A 316 -16.87 -17.09 -3.73
CA GLY A 316 -16.10 -16.06 -4.42
C GLY A 316 -16.93 -15.32 -5.46
N ARG A 317 -16.62 -14.04 -5.65
CA ARG A 317 -17.43 -13.06 -6.40
C ARG A 317 -16.63 -11.84 -6.83
N LEU A 318 -17.06 -11.21 -7.93
CA LEU A 318 -16.57 -9.92 -8.37
C LEU A 318 -17.40 -8.75 -7.83
N SER A 319 -16.72 -7.63 -7.64
CA SER A 319 -17.30 -6.36 -7.16
C SER A 319 -18.19 -6.49 -5.92
N PRO A 320 -17.83 -7.29 -4.89
CA PRO A 320 -18.47 -7.16 -3.60
C PRO A 320 -18.16 -5.79 -3.00
N THR A 321 -19.07 -5.25 -2.19
CA THR A 321 -18.71 -4.13 -1.32
C THR A 321 -18.25 -4.65 0.03
N ALA A 322 -17.41 -3.86 0.70
CA ALA A 322 -16.99 -4.18 2.05
C ALA A 322 -16.92 -2.95 2.94
N VAL A 323 -17.15 -3.16 4.23
CA VAL A 323 -17.01 -2.13 5.26
C VAL A 323 -16.30 -2.69 6.50
N TRP A 324 -15.60 -1.82 7.23
CA TRP A 324 -14.99 -2.14 8.51
C TRP A 324 -15.85 -1.64 9.66
N THR A 325 -16.25 -2.52 10.57
CA THR A 325 -17.09 -2.16 11.72
C THR A 325 -16.31 -1.57 12.90
N GLY A 326 -14.97 -1.60 12.83
CA GLY A 326 -14.09 -1.42 13.99
C GLY A 326 -13.53 -2.75 14.52
N THR A 327 -14.23 -3.86 14.27
CA THR A 327 -13.83 -5.20 14.73
C THR A 327 -13.92 -6.28 13.65
N ARG A 328 -14.79 -6.11 12.65
CA ARG A 328 -15.05 -7.10 11.60
C ARG A 328 -15.15 -6.44 10.23
N MET A 329 -14.78 -7.19 9.20
CA MET A 329 -15.05 -6.83 7.81
C MET A 329 -16.39 -7.44 7.41
N ILE A 330 -17.35 -6.63 6.97
CA ILE A 330 -18.58 -7.13 6.35
C ILE A 330 -18.42 -7.04 4.85
N VAL A 331 -18.66 -8.13 4.13
CA VAL A 331 -18.73 -8.18 2.66
C VAL A 331 -20.14 -8.52 2.22
N TRP A 332 -20.65 -7.87 1.18
CA TRP A 332 -22.00 -8.17 0.70
C TRP A 332 -22.18 -7.89 -0.81
N GLY A 333 -23.12 -8.63 -1.41
CA GLY A 333 -23.51 -8.49 -2.79
C GLY A 333 -22.41 -8.94 -3.75
N GLY A 334 -22.27 -8.27 -4.90
CA GLY A 334 -21.36 -8.67 -5.98
C GLY A 334 -21.99 -9.78 -6.83
N GLY A 335 -21.17 -10.65 -7.42
CA GLY A 335 -21.67 -11.85 -8.10
C GLY A 335 -20.73 -12.38 -9.18
N SER A 336 -21.29 -12.99 -10.22
CA SER A 336 -20.64 -13.17 -11.51
C SER A 336 -21.05 -12.05 -12.48
N THR A 337 -20.46 -11.99 -13.69
CA THR A 337 -20.67 -10.89 -14.64
C THR A 337 -22.14 -10.64 -14.97
N SER A 338 -23.00 -11.66 -14.88
CA SER A 338 -24.43 -11.59 -15.19
C SER A 338 -25.36 -12.07 -14.06
N ILE A 339 -24.81 -12.61 -12.96
CA ILE A 339 -25.60 -13.16 -11.85
C ILE A 339 -25.18 -12.49 -10.55
N PRO A 340 -25.80 -11.34 -10.22
CA PRO A 340 -25.61 -10.73 -8.92
C PRO A 340 -26.18 -11.59 -7.80
N VAL A 341 -25.65 -11.40 -6.60
CA VAL A 341 -26.10 -12.10 -5.39
C VAL A 341 -26.50 -11.10 -4.30
N ASN A 342 -27.31 -11.56 -3.34
CA ASN A 342 -27.70 -10.80 -2.14
C ASN A 342 -27.17 -11.44 -0.85
N THR A 343 -26.10 -12.23 -0.98
CA THR A 343 -25.43 -12.92 0.14
C THR A 343 -24.18 -12.15 0.55
N GLY A 344 -23.71 -12.40 1.76
CA GLY A 344 -22.52 -11.77 2.32
C GLY A 344 -21.87 -12.60 3.42
N GLY A 345 -20.83 -12.04 4.03
CA GLY A 345 -20.14 -12.63 5.16
C GLY A 345 -19.51 -11.57 6.07
N SER A 346 -19.35 -11.93 7.34
CA SER A 346 -18.61 -11.18 8.34
C SER A 346 -17.32 -11.91 8.65
N TYR A 347 -16.18 -11.26 8.42
CA TYR A 347 -14.86 -11.77 8.74
C TYR A 347 -14.34 -11.15 10.04
N ASP A 348 -13.96 -12.01 10.97
CA ASP A 348 -13.28 -11.66 12.20
C ASP A 348 -11.76 -11.88 12.04
N PRO A 349 -10.95 -10.83 11.88
CA PRO A 349 -9.51 -10.98 11.66
C PRO A 349 -8.75 -11.44 12.91
N ALA A 350 -9.33 -11.34 14.12
CA ALA A 350 -8.70 -11.79 15.35
C ALA A 350 -8.83 -13.31 15.51
N ALA A 351 -10.01 -13.85 15.19
CA ALA A 351 -10.24 -15.30 15.18
C ALA A 351 -9.85 -15.98 13.86
N ASP A 352 -9.66 -15.20 12.79
CA ASP A 352 -9.50 -15.69 11.42
C ASP A 352 -10.64 -16.60 10.97
N THR A 353 -11.88 -16.13 11.18
CA THR A 353 -13.09 -16.90 10.87
C THR A 353 -14.13 -16.06 10.15
N TRP A 354 -14.90 -16.70 9.27
CA TRP A 354 -16.05 -16.10 8.61
C TRP A 354 -17.37 -16.62 9.19
N ALA A 355 -18.38 -15.76 9.21
CA ALA A 355 -19.77 -16.11 9.43
C ALA A 355 -20.63 -15.54 8.28
N ALA A 356 -21.65 -16.27 7.85
CA ALA A 356 -22.59 -15.75 6.86
C ALA A 356 -23.46 -14.63 7.47
N THR A 357 -23.77 -13.60 6.69
CA THR A 357 -24.77 -12.59 7.08
C THR A 357 -26.18 -13.12 6.82
N ALA A 358 -27.15 -12.84 7.68
CA ALA A 358 -28.51 -13.30 7.50
C ALA A 358 -29.16 -12.74 6.21
N PRO A 359 -30.02 -13.54 5.54
CA PRO A 359 -30.79 -13.09 4.39
C PRO A 359 -32.04 -12.29 4.77
N SER A 360 -32.41 -12.25 6.06
CA SER A 360 -33.66 -11.64 6.52
C SER A 360 -33.69 -10.14 6.20
N GLY A 361 -34.63 -9.75 5.34
CA GLY A 361 -34.80 -8.37 4.87
C GLY A 361 -33.76 -7.90 3.85
N ALA A 362 -32.82 -8.76 3.41
CA ALA A 362 -31.79 -8.37 2.48
C ALA A 362 -32.40 -7.88 1.16
N PRO A 363 -31.92 -6.76 0.58
CA PRO A 363 -32.50 -6.26 -0.66
C PRO A 363 -32.15 -7.17 -1.85
N SER A 364 -32.70 -6.83 -3.01
CA SER A 364 -32.50 -7.61 -4.23
C SER A 364 -31.01 -7.80 -4.58
N PRO A 365 -30.65 -8.95 -5.19
CA PRO A 365 -29.29 -9.23 -5.63
C PRO A 365 -28.71 -8.10 -6.47
N ARG A 366 -27.47 -7.70 -6.18
CA ARG A 366 -26.85 -6.52 -6.83
C ARG A 366 -25.34 -6.54 -6.82
N THR A 367 -24.76 -5.99 -7.88
CA THR A 367 -23.32 -5.73 -8.03
C THR A 367 -23.07 -4.27 -8.39
N GLY A 368 -21.86 -3.76 -8.16
CA GLY A 368 -21.48 -2.37 -8.43
C GLY A 368 -22.30 -1.33 -7.63
N HIS A 369 -22.90 -1.76 -6.52
CA HIS A 369 -23.49 -0.87 -5.53
C HIS A 369 -22.39 -0.23 -4.68
N SER A 370 -22.70 0.83 -3.96
CA SER A 370 -21.79 1.39 -2.96
C SER A 370 -22.17 0.92 -1.57
N ALA A 371 -21.20 0.86 -0.66
CA ALA A 371 -21.46 0.63 0.75
C ALA A 371 -20.61 1.54 1.64
N VAL A 372 -21.19 1.96 2.76
CA VAL A 372 -20.50 2.78 3.76
C VAL A 372 -20.84 2.32 5.18
N TRP A 373 -19.91 2.49 6.11
CA TRP A 373 -20.15 2.25 7.54
C TRP A 373 -20.54 3.54 8.24
N THR A 374 -21.65 3.53 8.98
CA THR A 374 -22.11 4.72 9.72
C THR A 374 -21.47 4.88 11.09
N GLY A 375 -20.74 3.86 11.56
CA GLY A 375 -20.33 3.70 12.95
C GLY A 375 -21.09 2.58 13.65
N SER A 376 -22.31 2.26 13.19
CA SER A 376 -23.15 1.21 13.77
C SER A 376 -23.83 0.31 12.74
N ARG A 377 -24.02 0.77 11.50
CA ARG A 377 -24.71 0.04 10.44
C ARG A 377 -23.99 0.20 9.10
N MET A 378 -24.13 -0.81 8.25
CA MET A 378 -23.70 -0.72 6.85
C MET A 378 -24.88 -0.19 6.02
N VAL A 379 -24.66 0.87 5.27
CA VAL A 379 -25.62 1.38 4.28
C VAL A 379 -25.18 0.91 2.92
N ILE A 380 -26.09 0.33 2.13
CA ILE A 380 -25.88 0.03 0.71
C ILE A 380 -26.82 0.84 -0.16
N TRP A 381 -26.36 1.24 -1.34
CA TRP A 381 -27.18 1.99 -2.29
C TRP A 381 -26.91 1.63 -3.75
N GLY A 382 -27.98 1.60 -4.55
CA GLY A 382 -27.94 1.45 -5.99
C GLY A 382 -27.39 0.09 -6.43
N GLY A 383 -26.66 0.10 -7.55
CA GLY A 383 -26.09 -1.09 -8.18
C GLY A 383 -26.88 -1.56 -9.40
N TRP A 384 -26.56 -2.77 -9.86
CA TRP A 384 -27.21 -3.42 -11.00
C TRP A 384 -27.68 -4.83 -10.62
N SER A 385 -28.92 -5.16 -10.99
CA SER A 385 -29.60 -6.41 -10.61
C SER A 385 -29.40 -7.57 -11.58
N GLY A 386 -28.59 -7.40 -12.63
CA GLY A 386 -28.55 -8.33 -13.77
C GLY A 386 -29.44 -7.89 -14.94
N SER A 387 -30.37 -6.97 -14.68
CA SER A 387 -31.34 -6.48 -15.68
C SER A 387 -31.61 -4.98 -15.57
N ASN A 388 -31.63 -4.43 -14.34
CA ASN A 388 -31.97 -3.03 -14.10
C ASN A 388 -30.91 -2.34 -13.25
N TYR A 389 -30.73 -1.04 -13.48
CA TYR A 389 -30.04 -0.16 -12.52
C TYR A 389 -30.95 0.11 -11.33
N LEU A 390 -30.37 0.16 -10.14
CA LEU A 390 -31.09 0.25 -8.88
C LEU A 390 -30.99 1.67 -8.31
N SER A 391 -32.10 2.12 -7.71
CA SER A 391 -32.25 3.41 -7.00
C SER A 391 -32.75 3.23 -5.57
N ASP A 392 -32.59 2.02 -5.04
CA ASP A 392 -32.95 1.65 -3.68
C ASP A 392 -31.70 1.30 -2.88
N GLY A 393 -31.89 1.11 -1.58
CA GLY A 393 -30.84 0.69 -0.68
C GLY A 393 -31.40 0.16 0.63
N ALA A 394 -30.51 -0.37 1.47
CA ALA A 394 -30.85 -0.93 2.77
C ALA A 394 -29.77 -0.64 3.81
N LEU A 395 -30.17 -0.75 5.08
CA LEU A 395 -29.32 -0.70 6.25
C LEU A 395 -29.13 -2.12 6.77
N TYR A 396 -27.89 -2.55 6.94
CA TYR A 396 -27.57 -3.79 7.65
C TYR A 396 -27.07 -3.48 9.05
N ASP A 397 -27.68 -4.13 10.03
CA ASP A 397 -27.31 -4.07 11.43
C ASP A 397 -26.63 -5.40 11.83
N PRO A 398 -25.30 -5.40 12.08
CA PRO A 398 -24.58 -6.62 12.43
C PRO A 398 -24.86 -7.12 13.85
N GLY A 399 -25.55 -6.34 14.71
CA GLY A 399 -25.93 -6.77 16.05
C GLY A 399 -27.01 -7.86 16.04
N PRO A 400 -28.23 -7.56 15.56
CA PRO A 400 -29.29 -8.54 15.37
C PRO A 400 -29.14 -9.36 14.07
N ASP A 401 -28.15 -9.05 13.23
CA ASP A 401 -27.94 -9.64 11.90
C ASP A 401 -29.20 -9.51 11.02
N THR A 402 -29.62 -8.27 10.77
CA THR A 402 -30.85 -7.98 10.00
C THR A 402 -30.67 -6.80 9.06
N TRP A 403 -31.42 -6.84 7.96
CA TRP A 403 -31.54 -5.73 7.03
C TRP A 403 -32.85 -4.97 7.23
N ALA A 404 -32.81 -3.65 7.03
CA ALA A 404 -33.98 -2.79 6.98
C ALA A 404 -33.97 -1.94 5.71
N PRO A 405 -35.13 -1.78 5.02
CA PRO A 405 -35.21 -0.96 3.82
C PRO A 405 -34.99 0.52 4.17
N MET A 406 -34.39 1.28 3.24
CA MET A 406 -34.34 2.72 3.33
C MET A 406 -35.52 3.38 2.63
N SER A 407 -35.84 4.61 3.04
CA SER A 407 -36.84 5.43 2.36
C SER A 407 -36.38 5.77 0.93
N ALA A 408 -37.32 5.73 -0.03
CA ALA A 408 -37.10 6.20 -1.40
C ALA A 408 -37.38 7.70 -1.57
N ALA A 409 -37.78 8.41 -0.51
CA ALA A 409 -38.06 9.84 -0.58
C ALA A 409 -36.79 10.63 -0.91
N ASN A 410 -36.83 11.41 -1.99
CA ASN A 410 -35.67 12.18 -2.52
C ASN A 410 -34.45 11.32 -2.87
N ALA A 411 -34.68 10.03 -3.16
CA ALA A 411 -33.65 9.12 -3.62
C ALA A 411 -33.00 9.61 -4.94
N PRO A 412 -31.67 9.53 -5.07
CA PRO A 412 -31.00 9.71 -6.36
C PRO A 412 -31.55 8.78 -7.44
N SER A 413 -31.46 9.21 -8.69
CA SER A 413 -31.75 8.34 -9.85
C SER A 413 -30.89 7.06 -9.84
N PRO A 414 -31.36 5.97 -10.49
CA PRO A 414 -30.65 4.70 -10.54
C PRO A 414 -29.21 4.84 -11.02
N ARG A 415 -28.28 4.13 -10.37
CA ARG A 415 -26.83 4.22 -10.67
C ARG A 415 -26.06 2.99 -10.23
N TYR A 416 -24.97 2.69 -10.93
CA TYR A 416 -24.04 1.59 -10.67
C TYR A 416 -22.60 2.08 -10.85
N LEU A 417 -21.62 1.42 -10.23
CA LEU A 417 -20.20 1.80 -10.22
C LEU A 417 -19.95 3.23 -9.71
N HIS A 418 -20.81 3.70 -8.82
CA HIS A 418 -20.68 4.99 -8.16
C HIS A 418 -19.93 4.84 -6.83
N THR A 419 -19.36 5.94 -6.34
CA THR A 419 -18.72 5.99 -5.02
C THR A 419 -19.68 6.57 -3.98
N ALA A 420 -19.47 6.18 -2.72
CA ALA A 420 -20.14 6.77 -1.58
C ALA A 420 -19.14 6.98 -0.45
N VAL A 421 -19.36 8.04 0.32
CA VAL A 421 -18.55 8.38 1.50
C VAL A 421 -19.50 8.76 2.62
N TRP A 422 -19.31 8.16 3.79
CA TRP A 422 -20.01 8.57 5.01
C TRP A 422 -19.28 9.72 5.68
N THR A 423 -19.98 10.81 5.96
CA THR A 423 -19.39 12.03 6.54
C THR A 423 -19.61 12.16 8.05
N GLY A 424 -20.36 11.26 8.67
CA GLY A 424 -20.67 11.29 10.10
C GLY A 424 -21.76 12.32 10.43
N THR A 425 -22.95 11.83 10.75
CA THR A 425 -23.99 12.62 11.44
C THR A 425 -24.50 11.86 12.64
#